data_AF-A0A7X9EWD1-F1
#
_entry.id   AF-A0A7X9EWD1-F1
#
_cell.length_a   1.000
_cell.length_b   1.000
_cell.length_c   1.000
_cell.angle_alpha   90.00
_cell.angle_beta   90.00
_cell.angle_gamma   90.00
#
_symmetry.space_group_name_H-M   'P 1'
#
loop_
_entity.id
_entity.type
_entity.pdbx_description
1 polymer ?
#
loop_
_entity_poly.entity_id
_entity_poly.type
_entity_poly.pdbx_seq_one_letter_code
_entity_poly.pdbx_strand_id
1 'polypeptide(L)' 'VLKAQVTEQISAEHDQRTEDRKAHRNGSHPHPLTTRVGAIALHVPRLRDGKFSTDMFSRYQRSEQAFIPAMPEMGK' A
#
# COMPACT_ATOMS: atom_id res chain seq x y z
N VAL A 1 6.07 -2.55 6.68
CA VAL A 1 5.54 -3.05 5.39
C VAL A 1 5.70 -2.03 4.26
N LEU A 2 4.90 -0.94 4.18
CA LEU A 2 4.96 0.00 3.04
C LEU A 2 6.36 0.60 2.78
N LYS A 3 7.13 0.90 3.84
CA LYS A 3 8.52 1.38 3.72
C LYS A 3 9.47 0.34 3.08
N ALA A 4 9.29 -0.94 3.41
CA ALA A 4 10.09 -2.02 2.84
C ALA A 4 9.71 -2.26 1.37
N GLN A 5 8.41 -2.29 1.07
CA GLN A 5 7.93 -2.44 -0.31
C GLN A 5 8.42 -1.30 -1.22
N VAL A 6 8.45 -0.05 -0.74
CA VAL A 6 9.00 1.04 -1.56
C VAL A 6 10.51 0.89 -1.77
N THR A 7 11.26 0.39 -0.77
CA THR A 7 12.68 0.04 -0.95
C THR A 7 12.87 -0.99 -2.04
N GLU A 8 12.11 -2.09 -1.99
CA GLU A 8 12.16 -3.16 -2.99
C GLU A 8 11.81 -2.63 -4.38
N GLN A 9 10.75 -1.83 -4.49
CA GLN A 9 10.28 -1.28 -5.77
C GLN A 9 11.32 -0.35 -6.41
N ILE A 10 12.00 0.50 -5.61
CA ILE A 10 12.98 1.46 -6.15
C ILE A 10 14.42 0.94 -6.14
N SER A 11 14.65 -0.27 -5.62
CA SER A 11 15.95 -0.92 -5.49
C SER A 11 16.97 -0.07 -4.70
N ALA A 12 16.51 0.66 -3.69
CA ALA A 12 17.36 1.48 -2.84
C ALA A 12 16.76 1.73 -1.45
N GLU A 13 17.55 1.53 -0.41
CA GLU A 13 17.20 1.89 0.97
C GLU A 13 17.14 3.41 1.18
N HIS A 14 16.79 3.84 2.40
CA HIS A 14 16.86 5.24 2.77
C HIS A 14 18.31 5.75 2.68
N ASP A 15 18.53 6.85 1.94
CA ASP A 15 19.83 7.48 1.67
C ASP A 15 20.92 6.59 1.06
N GLN A 16 20.60 5.35 0.68
CA GLN A 16 21.57 4.43 0.09
C GLN A 16 21.96 4.87 -1.32
N ARG A 17 23.25 5.13 -1.53
CA ARG A 17 23.80 5.34 -2.88
C ARG A 17 23.92 3.99 -3.58
N THR A 18 23.24 3.85 -4.71
CA THR A 18 23.28 2.68 -5.57
C THR A 18 23.00 3.11 -7.00
N GLU A 19 23.65 2.44 -7.95
CA GLU A 19 23.46 2.66 -9.38
C GLU A 19 22.15 2.05 -9.87
N ASP A 20 21.61 1.04 -9.17
CA ASP A 20 20.35 0.35 -9.50
C ASP A 20 19.09 1.15 -9.13
N ARG A 21 19.23 2.35 -8.55
CA ARG A 21 18.10 3.15 -8.04
C ARG A 21 17.15 3.51 -9.18
N LYS A 22 15.89 3.10 -9.07
CA LYS A 22 14.87 3.33 -10.11
C LYS A 22 14.06 4.61 -9.93
N ALA A 23 13.93 5.11 -8.70
CA ALA A 23 13.18 6.32 -8.39
C ALA A 23 13.59 6.93 -7.04
N HIS A 24 13.17 8.17 -6.80
CA HIS A 24 13.36 8.86 -5.52
C HIS A 24 12.07 8.98 -4.72
N ARG A 25 12.16 8.88 -3.39
CA ARG A 25 11.04 9.13 -2.47
C ARG A 25 10.77 10.64 -2.38
N ASN A 26 9.51 11.04 -2.32
CA ASN A 26 9.05 12.43 -2.21
C ASN A 26 8.00 12.59 -1.10
N GLY A 27 8.39 12.18 0.11
CA GLY A 27 7.55 12.15 1.29
C GLY A 27 6.48 11.05 1.25
N SER A 28 5.40 11.28 1.99
CA SER A 28 4.26 10.37 2.10
C SER A 28 2.96 11.16 2.24
N HIS A 29 1.83 10.55 1.89
CA HIS A 29 0.51 11.12 2.17
C HIS A 29 -0.31 10.18 3.07
N PRO A 30 -1.19 10.72 3.92
CA PRO A 30 -2.11 9.92 4.72
C PRO A 30 -3.14 9.23 3.80
N HIS A 31 -3.41 7.97 4.08
CA HIS A 31 -4.40 7.15 3.39
C HIS A 31 -5.25 6.42 4.43
N PRO A 32 -6.52 6.83 4.62
CA PRO A 32 -7.42 6.13 5.52
C PRO A 32 -7.86 4.79 4.90
N LEU A 33 -7.74 3.73 5.67
CA LEU A 33 -8.18 2.38 5.32
C LEU A 33 -9.15 1.86 6.38
N THR A 34 -10.39 1.60 5.98
CA THR A 34 -11.40 0.97 6.83
C THR A 34 -11.15 -0.53 6.88
N THR A 35 -10.83 -1.05 8.05
CA THR A 35 -10.64 -2.49 8.29
C THR A 35 -11.79 -3.04 9.13
N ARG A 36 -11.86 -4.36 9.27
CA ARG A 36 -12.85 -5.03 10.13
C ARG A 36 -12.83 -4.58 11.60
N VAL A 37 -11.68 -4.11 12.09
CA VAL A 37 -11.50 -3.66 13.49
C VAL A 37 -11.54 -2.14 13.64
N GLY A 38 -11.85 -1.41 12.55
CA GLY A 38 -11.94 0.04 12.55
C GLY A 38 -11.10 0.70 11.45
N ALA A 39 -11.14 2.04 11.40
CA ALA A 39 -10.37 2.83 10.45
C ALA A 39 -8.93 3.04 10.95
N ILE A 40 -7.96 2.78 10.08
CA ILE A 40 -6.54 3.07 10.32
C ILE A 40 -6.03 4.11 9.31
N ALA A 41 -5.12 4.97 9.75
CA ALA A 41 -4.46 5.93 8.87
C ALA A 41 -3.07 5.40 8.48
N LEU A 42 -2.87 5.11 7.20
CA LEU A 42 -1.60 4.65 6.66
C LEU A 42 -0.82 5.83 6.06
N HIS A 43 0.51 5.81 6.18
CA HIS A 43 1.39 6.76 5.50
C HIS A 43 1.97 6.10 4.26
N VAL A 44 1.36 6.40 3.11
CA VAL A 44 1.74 5.78 1.84
C VAL A 44 2.86 6.59 1.18
N PRO A 45 4.00 5.97 0.84
CA PRO A 45 5.11 6.65 0.20
C PRO A 45 4.73 7.28 -1.14
N ARG A 46 5.27 8.46 -1.44
CA ARG A 46 5.22 9.06 -2.77
C ARG A 46 6.57 8.89 -3.45
N LEU A 47 6.54 8.57 -4.73
CA LEU A 47 7.73 8.55 -5.58
C LEU A 47 7.72 9.80 -6.45
N ARG A 48 8.90 10.37 -6.69
CA ARG A 48 9.09 11.55 -7.54
C ARG A 48 8.80 11.21 -9.00
N ASP A 49 9.34 10.08 -9.46
CA ASP A 49 9.39 9.70 -10.87
C ASP A 49 8.52 8.46 -11.18
N GLY A 50 7.46 8.23 -10.38
CA GLY A 50 6.62 7.05 -10.56
C GLY A 50 5.46 6.95 -9.58
N LYS A 51 4.77 5.81 -9.62
CA LYS A 51 3.70 5.48 -8.68
C LYS A 51 4.17 4.36 -7.75
N PHE A 52 3.89 4.51 -6.47
CA PHE A 52 4.05 3.41 -5.52
C PHE A 52 2.83 2.48 -5.62
N SER A 53 3.08 1.18 -5.69
CA SER A 53 2.07 0.12 -5.65
C SER A 53 2.37 -0.81 -4.47
N THR A 54 1.32 -1.36 -3.88
CA THR A 54 1.43 -2.28 -2.73
C THR A 54 0.45 -3.42 -2.89
N ASP A 55 0.83 -4.60 -2.44
CA ASP A 55 -0.07 -5.77 -2.40
C ASP A 55 -1.07 -5.71 -1.24
N MET A 56 -0.96 -4.71 -0.36
CA MET A 56 -1.88 -4.54 0.77
C MET A 56 -3.26 -4.03 0.34
N PHE A 57 -3.33 -3.24 -0.73
CA PHE A 57 -4.57 -2.64 -1.23
C PHE A 57 -4.40 -2.13 -2.66
N SER A 58 -5.47 -2.21 -3.45
CA SER A 58 -5.53 -1.62 -4.79
C SER A 58 -5.46 -0.10 -4.76
N ARG A 59 -5.06 0.52 -5.87
CA ARG A 59 -5.07 1.98 -6.00
C ARG A 59 -6.47 2.54 -5.74
N TYR A 60 -6.57 3.51 -4.84
CA TYR A 60 -7.82 4.13 -4.36
C TYR A 60 -8.72 3.26 -3.46
N GLN A 61 -8.33 2.03 -3.15
CA GLN A 61 -9.07 1.20 -2.20
C GLN A 61 -9.01 1.82 -0.79
N ARG A 62 -10.20 2.08 -0.22
CA ARG A 62 -10.37 2.69 1.11
C ARG A 62 -10.97 1.74 2.15
N SER A 63 -11.33 0.53 1.76
CA SER A 63 -11.81 -0.52 2.65
C SER A 63 -11.02 -1.82 2.41
N GLU A 64 -10.76 -2.56 3.48
CA GLU A 64 -10.20 -3.91 3.39
C GLU A 64 -11.10 -4.79 2.50
N GLN A 65 -10.51 -5.50 1.55
CA GLN A 65 -11.20 -6.54 0.80
C GLN A 65 -11.23 -7.79 1.69
N ALA A 66 -12.21 -7.87 2.58
CA ALA A 66 -12.54 -9.12 3.23
C ALA A 66 -13.34 -9.97 2.24
N PHE A 67 -12.80 -11.12 1.83
CA PHE A 67 -13.58 -12.14 1.15
C PHE A 67 -14.70 -12.57 2.12
N ILE A 68 -15.95 -12.19 1.84
CA ILE A 68 -17.11 -12.77 2.51
C ILE A 68 -17.32 -14.12 1.84
N PRO A 69 -17.08 -15.26 2.51
CA PRO A 69 -17.54 -16.54 1.96
C PRO A 69 -19.05 -16.47 1.80
N ALA A 70 -19.51 -16.87 0.62
CA ALA A 70 -20.89 -16.72 0.15
C ALA A 70 -21.92 -17.09 1.24
N MET A 71 -22.95 -16.25 1.32
CA MET A 71 -24.19 -16.39 2.08
C MET A 71 -24.61 -17.88 2.27
N PRO A 72 -24.86 -18.38 3.50
CA PRO A 72 -25.53 -19.67 3.64
C PRO A 72 -26.94 -19.53 3.06
N GLU A 73 -27.31 -20.49 2.22
CA GLU A 73 -28.60 -20.59 1.51
C GLU A 73 -29.79 -20.22 2.42
N MET A 74 -30.42 -19.07 2.15
CA MET A 74 -31.78 -18.80 2.63
C MET A 74 -32.76 -19.31 1.58
N GLY A 75 -33.11 -20.58 1.66
CA GLY A 75 -34.11 -21.20 0.81
C GLY A 75 -34.52 -22.58 1.32
N LYS A 76 -35.44 -22.61 2.28
CA LYS A 76 -36.39 -23.71 2.46
C LYS A 76 -37.79 -23.17 2.24
#